data_AF-A0A914EST0-F1
#
_entry.id   AF-A0A914EST0-F1
#
_cell.length_a   1.000
_cell.length_b   1.000
_cell.length_c   1.000
_cell.angle_alpha   90.00
_cell.angle_beta   90.00
_cell.angle_gamma   90.00
#
_symmetry.space_group_name_H-M   'P 1'
#
loop_
_entity.id
_entity.type
_entity.pdbx_description
1 polymer ?
#
loop_
_entity_poly.entity_id
_entity_poly.type
_entity_poly.pdbx_seq_one_letter_code
_entity_poly.pdbx_strand_id
1 'polypeptide(L)'
;MSIIYNYKDAPVDDWVFSYDKILDVVTPNCDARWEAANCSIGVNNSNLHCTDPSCTKKRDIFIDESASFFHNRTTVMKFSSLTKKYGLSFYWSALTLTTLGEQAAPRYTPQFLFETLDTLLGLIIFAVIVGDVGAMVSSMNLVRTMYEEKLDGCKRYMNFRKVHPLLVRKIVHWYEYSWKEGSAKVDESTIAESLPSRLHGQLAVHIHMDTLKKVALFQDCEPTLLYELVLKLQLQLFSPGDYVCRKGDIGKELYIIRKGKLDVVSEDGKQVFVTLKEGSVFGELSVLNIRGNKNGNRRTASIRSVGYSDLYSLTKGDLWEVLREYPEDKKSLIEKGKSILRKDNLLIEDGSIDSDDELDDHSTLEQRLEYIAKQVSKTTVQLDKYERQFLQISEHF
;
A
#
# COMPACT_ATOMS: atom_id res chain seq x y z
N MET A 1 -31.72 39.41 35.72
CA MET A 1 -31.96 38.40 36.77
C MET A 1 -30.85 37.38 36.67
N SER A 2 -29.85 37.42 37.55
CA SER A 2 -28.88 36.32 37.65
C SER A 2 -29.56 35.18 38.40
N ILE A 3 -29.95 34.14 37.68
CA ILE A 3 -30.60 32.95 38.25
C ILE A 3 -29.50 32.15 38.96
N ILE A 4 -29.64 31.92 40.26
CA ILE A 4 -28.79 30.99 41.00
C ILE A 4 -29.25 29.60 40.60
N TYR A 5 -28.47 28.90 39.77
CA TYR A 5 -28.79 27.56 39.33
C TYR A 5 -28.63 26.57 40.49
N ASN A 6 -29.71 25.84 40.79
CA ASN A 6 -29.65 24.70 41.68
C ASN A 6 -29.07 23.51 40.91
N TYR A 7 -27.75 23.32 41.03
CA TYR A 7 -26.96 22.32 40.28
C TYR A 7 -27.48 20.89 40.38
N LYS A 8 -28.25 20.54 41.41
CA LYS A 8 -28.76 19.18 41.60
C LYS A 8 -29.97 18.85 40.72
N ASP A 9 -30.73 19.85 40.31
CA ASP A 9 -32.03 19.67 39.64
C ASP A 9 -32.09 20.33 38.24
N ALA A 10 -30.95 20.81 37.72
CA ALA A 10 -30.90 21.56 36.47
C ALA A 10 -30.99 20.64 35.21
N PRO A 11 -31.97 20.84 34.31
CA PRO A 11 -32.06 20.12 33.04
C PRO A 11 -30.93 20.51 32.07
N VAL A 12 -30.65 19.65 31.08
CA VAL A 12 -29.52 19.82 30.14
C VAL A 12 -29.64 21.10 29.30
N ASP A 13 -30.86 21.55 29.00
CA ASP A 13 -31.09 22.77 28.21
C ASP A 13 -30.78 24.09 28.95
N ASP A 14 -30.63 24.05 30.28
CA ASP A 14 -30.20 25.21 31.08
C ASP A 14 -28.69 25.46 30.97
N TRP A 15 -27.93 24.51 30.41
CA TRP A 15 -26.51 24.62 30.16
C TRP A 15 -26.23 25.33 28.84
N VAL A 16 -26.74 26.55 28.69
CA VAL A 16 -26.35 27.41 27.58
C VAL A 16 -24.96 27.95 27.89
N PHE A 17 -23.95 27.50 27.16
CA PHE A 17 -22.65 28.18 27.08
C PHE A 17 -22.90 29.62 26.61
N SER A 18 -22.93 30.59 27.53
CA SER A 18 -23.08 31.99 27.14
C SER A 18 -21.76 32.47 26.52
N TYR A 19 -21.80 32.83 25.24
CA TYR A 19 -20.74 33.58 24.56
C TYR A 19 -20.62 35.02 25.06
N ASP A 20 -21.42 35.42 26.04
CA ASP A 20 -21.28 36.72 26.70
C ASP A 20 -19.93 36.78 27.37
N LYS A 21 -19.06 37.65 26.82
CA LYS A 21 -17.76 38.03 27.34
C LYS A 21 -17.87 38.11 28.87
N ILE A 22 -17.13 37.26 29.59
CA ILE A 22 -16.99 37.41 31.05
C ILE A 22 -16.62 38.87 31.26
N LEU A 23 -17.49 39.63 31.95
CA LEU A 23 -17.24 41.05 32.18
C LEU A 23 -15.81 41.18 32.70
N ASP A 24 -15.02 42.06 32.04
CA ASP A 24 -13.62 42.29 32.38
C ASP A 24 -13.53 42.39 33.91
N VAL A 25 -12.72 41.52 34.52
CA VAL A 25 -12.62 41.43 35.99
C VAL A 25 -12.28 42.83 36.48
N VAL A 26 -13.22 43.47 37.17
CA VAL A 26 -13.01 44.79 37.77
C VAL A 26 -12.05 44.57 38.92
N THR A 27 -10.76 44.72 38.63
CA THR A 27 -9.73 44.65 39.64
C THR A 27 -9.86 45.89 40.53
N PRO A 28 -9.91 45.73 41.87
CA PRO A 28 -9.89 46.88 42.76
C PRO A 28 -8.59 47.66 42.51
N ASN A 29 -8.69 48.99 42.40
CA ASN A 29 -7.56 49.88 42.18
C ASN A 29 -6.65 50.02 43.43
N CYS A 30 -6.77 49.12 44.39
CA CYS A 30 -6.14 49.15 45.70
C CYS A 30 -5.22 47.93 45.86
N ASP A 31 -4.08 48.13 46.51
CA ASP A 31 -3.22 47.03 46.91
C ASP A 31 -3.95 46.24 48.01
N ALA A 32 -4.38 45.01 47.72
CA ALA A 32 -5.21 44.19 48.59
C ALA A 32 -4.44 43.64 49.80
N ARG A 33 -3.98 44.55 50.66
CA ARG A 33 -3.70 44.28 52.08
C ARG A 33 -4.94 44.69 52.86
N TRP A 34 -5.39 43.79 53.72
CA TRP A 34 -6.65 43.80 54.49
C TRP A 34 -6.92 45.02 55.40
N GLU A 35 -6.16 46.13 55.30
CA GLU A 35 -6.28 47.31 56.16
C GLU A 35 -6.49 48.64 55.40
N ALA A 36 -6.89 48.61 54.12
CA ALA A 36 -7.25 49.84 53.42
C ALA A 36 -8.76 50.11 53.54
N ALA A 37 -9.15 50.93 54.51
CA ALA A 37 -10.54 51.36 54.75
C ALA A 37 -11.20 52.13 53.57
N ASN A 38 -10.47 52.44 52.50
CA ASN A 38 -10.95 53.21 51.35
C ASN A 38 -10.76 52.47 50.01
N CYS A 39 -11.11 51.19 49.94
CA CYS A 39 -11.08 50.46 48.68
C CYS A 39 -12.44 50.54 47.97
N SER A 40 -12.58 51.50 47.06
CA SER A 40 -13.78 51.62 46.21
C SER A 40 -13.61 50.78 44.94
N ILE A 41 -14.42 49.73 44.81
CA ILE A 41 -14.65 49.08 43.52
C ILE A 41 -15.40 50.10 42.67
N GLY A 42 -14.77 50.64 41.63
CA GLY A 42 -15.31 51.70 40.76
C GLY A 42 -16.46 51.24 39.86
N VAL A 43 -17.43 50.51 40.42
CA VAL A 43 -18.65 50.11 39.74
C VAL A 43 -19.71 51.11 40.14
N ASN A 44 -20.13 51.93 39.17
CA ASN A 44 -21.27 52.82 39.35
C ASN A 44 -22.51 51.94 39.58
N ASN A 45 -23.13 52.05 40.76
CA ASN A 45 -24.27 51.22 41.20
C ASN A 45 -25.52 51.37 40.31
N SER A 46 -25.51 52.27 39.33
CA SER A 46 -26.61 52.52 38.39
C SER A 46 -26.81 51.41 37.36
N ASN A 47 -25.81 50.56 37.10
CA ASN A 47 -25.91 49.50 36.09
C ASN A 47 -26.31 48.13 36.67
N LEU A 48 -26.54 48.05 37.99
CA LEU A 48 -27.09 46.86 38.62
C LEU A 48 -28.60 47.04 38.83
N HIS A 49 -29.40 46.26 38.11
CA HIS A 49 -30.85 46.14 38.32
C HIS A 49 -31.14 45.45 39.67
N CYS A 50 -30.91 46.15 40.78
CA CYS A 50 -31.31 45.74 42.12
C CYS A 50 -31.80 46.99 42.87
N THR A 51 -33.09 47.25 42.82
CA THR A 51 -33.75 48.42 43.42
C THR A 51 -34.16 48.22 44.88
N ASP A 52 -33.86 47.06 45.47
CA ASP A 52 -34.24 46.70 46.85
C ASP A 52 -33.01 46.73 47.79
N PRO A 53 -33.01 47.51 48.89
CA PRO A 53 -31.89 47.63 49.82
C PRO A 53 -31.56 46.34 50.59
N SER A 54 -32.39 45.31 50.49
CA SER A 54 -32.10 43.98 51.03
C SER A 54 -31.14 43.17 50.14
N CYS A 55 -31.07 43.47 48.83
CA CYS A 55 -30.29 42.71 47.86
C CYS A 55 -28.80 43.09 47.86
N THR A 56 -28.48 44.37 48.10
CA THR A 56 -27.11 44.84 48.31
C THR A 56 -26.49 44.22 49.56
N LYS A 57 -27.22 44.20 50.69
CA LYS A 57 -26.76 43.54 51.92
C LYS A 57 -26.52 42.04 51.74
N LYS A 58 -27.38 41.33 51.02
CA LYS A 58 -27.18 39.89 50.74
C LYS A 58 -25.95 39.62 49.88
N ARG A 59 -25.59 40.52 48.95
CA ARG A 59 -24.39 40.37 48.13
C ARG A 59 -23.12 40.55 48.95
N ASP A 60 -23.07 41.56 49.80
CA ASP A 60 -21.89 41.81 50.64
C ASP A 60 -21.67 40.65 51.63
N ILE A 61 -22.75 40.09 52.18
CA ILE A 61 -22.70 38.88 53.02
C ILE A 61 -22.24 37.65 52.20
N PHE A 62 -22.74 37.47 50.97
CA PHE A 62 -22.35 36.33 50.15
C PHE A 62 -20.89 36.39 49.69
N ILE A 63 -20.36 37.59 49.43
CA ILE A 63 -18.93 37.80 49.13
C ILE A 63 -18.07 37.46 50.35
N ASP A 64 -18.48 37.87 51.55
CA ASP A 64 -17.76 37.53 52.79
C ASP A 64 -17.86 36.03 53.12
N GLU A 65 -19.01 35.39 52.93
CA GLU A 65 -19.18 33.94 53.12
C GLU A 65 -18.37 33.12 52.11
N SER A 66 -18.34 33.53 50.85
CA SER A 66 -17.53 32.84 49.83
C SER A 66 -16.04 33.09 50.03
N ALA A 67 -15.62 34.30 50.39
CA ALA A 67 -14.23 34.61 50.74
C ALA A 67 -13.76 33.80 51.96
N SER A 68 -14.58 33.68 53.00
CA SER A 68 -14.27 32.88 54.20
C SER A 68 -14.27 31.38 53.93
N PHE A 69 -15.15 30.87 53.05
CA PHE A 69 -15.14 29.47 52.61
C PHE A 69 -13.84 29.07 51.92
N PHE A 70 -13.29 29.95 51.07
CA PHE A 70 -12.03 29.70 50.37
C PHE A 70 -10.78 30.06 51.19
N HIS A 71 -10.91 30.90 52.23
CA HIS A 71 -9.79 31.43 53.02
C HIS A 71 -8.83 30.34 53.53
N ASN A 72 -9.36 29.19 53.94
CA ASN A 72 -8.56 28.09 54.48
C ASN A 72 -8.31 26.94 53.47
N ARG A 73 -8.75 27.13 52.22
CA ARG A 73 -8.63 26.13 51.14
C ARG A 73 -7.79 26.61 49.96
N THR A 74 -7.41 27.89 49.96
CA THR A 74 -6.53 28.46 48.94
C THR A 74 -5.21 28.88 49.56
N THR A 75 -4.10 28.33 49.07
CA THR A 75 -2.77 28.84 49.38
C THR A 75 -2.39 29.87 48.34
N VAL A 76 -2.10 31.10 48.76
CA VAL A 76 -1.62 32.14 47.84
C VAL A 76 -0.19 31.78 47.45
N MET A 77 0.00 31.28 46.22
CA MET A 77 1.33 31.07 45.67
C MET A 77 2.02 32.42 45.48
N LYS A 78 2.95 32.74 46.39
CA LYS A 78 3.78 33.96 46.30
C LYS A 78 4.94 33.69 45.37
N PHE A 79 4.77 34.04 44.10
CA PHE A 79 5.88 34.06 43.14
C PHE A 79 6.80 35.26 43.41
N SER A 80 8.08 35.12 43.10
CA SER A 80 8.99 36.27 43.08
C SER A 80 8.48 37.32 42.07
N SER A 81 8.71 38.61 42.34
CA SER A 81 8.31 39.71 41.44
C SER A 81 8.86 39.53 40.02
N LEU A 82 10.06 38.94 39.90
CA LEU A 82 10.68 38.63 38.61
C LEU A 82 9.91 37.56 37.84
N THR A 83 9.61 36.43 38.48
CA THR A 83 8.89 35.31 37.84
C THR A 83 7.51 35.74 37.38
N LYS A 84 6.80 36.55 38.18
CA LYS A 84 5.47 37.08 37.81
C LYS A 84 5.54 37.99 36.59
N LYS A 85 6.50 38.92 36.54
CA LYS A 85 6.67 39.83 35.40
C LYS A 85 7.04 39.08 34.13
N TYR A 86 8.01 38.17 34.20
CA TYR A 86 8.44 37.38 33.05
C TYR A 86 7.32 36.47 32.53
N GLY A 87 6.59 35.78 33.41
CA GLY A 87 5.47 34.93 33.02
C GLY A 87 4.34 35.71 32.31
N LEU A 88 4.01 36.91 32.79
CA LEU A 88 3.04 37.79 32.13
C LEU A 88 3.55 38.30 30.78
N SER A 89 4.83 38.66 30.67
CA SER A 89 5.43 39.08 29.40
C SER A 89 5.46 37.95 28.36
N PHE A 90 5.74 36.71 28.78
CA PHE A 90 5.71 35.54 27.91
C PHE A 90 4.29 35.20 27.47
N TYR A 91 3.32 35.24 28.40
CA TYR A 91 1.90 35.04 28.10
C TYR A 91 1.39 36.08 27.10
N TRP A 92 1.74 37.35 27.31
CA TRP A 92 1.47 38.43 26.37
C TRP A 92 2.08 38.10 24.99
N SER A 93 3.39 37.86 24.91
CA SER A 93 4.03 37.57 23.61
C SER A 93 3.44 36.34 22.90
N ALA A 94 3.09 35.28 23.64
CA ALA A 94 2.47 34.09 23.09
C ALA A 94 1.07 34.37 22.50
N LEU A 95 0.23 35.16 23.19
CA LEU A 95 -1.09 35.55 22.69
C LEU A 95 -1.02 36.42 21.43
N THR A 96 -0.03 37.31 21.34
CA THR A 96 0.23 38.13 20.15
C THR A 96 0.66 37.24 18.98
N LEU A 97 1.56 36.28 19.24
CA LEU A 97 2.05 35.32 18.25
C LEU A 97 0.94 34.41 17.71
N THR A 98 0.02 33.94 18.57
CA THR A 98 -1.11 33.09 18.17
C THR A 98 -2.35 33.87 17.71
N THR A 99 -2.21 35.19 17.51
CA THR A 99 -3.27 36.10 17.02
C THR A 99 -4.58 36.09 17.84
N LEU A 100 -4.51 35.64 19.10
CA LEU A 100 -5.68 35.59 20.00
C LEU A 100 -6.07 36.97 20.52
N GLY A 101 -5.07 37.85 20.76
CA GLY A 101 -5.31 39.27 21.07
C GLY A 101 -6.02 39.57 22.39
N GLU A 102 -6.11 38.61 23.33
CA GLU A 102 -6.75 38.79 24.64
C GLU A 102 -5.85 39.57 25.63
N GLN A 103 -5.43 40.76 25.25
CA GLN A 103 -4.52 41.61 26.04
C GLN A 103 -5.13 42.97 26.34
N ALA A 104 -4.65 43.60 27.41
CA ALA A 104 -5.05 44.95 27.74
C ALA A 104 -4.59 45.93 26.64
N ALA A 105 -5.51 46.77 26.15
CA ALA A 105 -5.20 47.75 25.12
C ALA A 105 -4.07 48.71 25.56
N PRO A 106 -3.10 49.02 24.68
CA PRO A 106 -2.05 49.98 24.96
C PRO A 106 -2.64 51.37 25.26
N ARG A 107 -1.97 52.13 26.15
CA ARG A 107 -2.45 53.46 26.58
C ARG A 107 -1.66 54.61 25.96
N TYR A 108 -0.40 54.37 25.60
CA TYR A 108 0.51 55.40 25.08
C TYR A 108 0.88 55.14 23.62
N THR A 109 1.11 56.20 22.85
CA THR A 109 1.53 56.13 21.43
C THR A 109 2.68 55.15 21.13
N PRO A 110 3.80 55.10 21.91
CA PRO A 110 4.85 54.13 21.64
C PRO A 110 4.42 52.67 21.88
N GLN A 111 3.48 52.42 22.81
CA GLN A 111 2.95 51.07 23.05
C GLN A 111 2.06 50.63 21.88
N PHE A 112 1.26 51.53 21.31
CA PHE A 112 0.47 51.26 20.10
C PHE A 112 1.36 50.89 18.90
N LEU A 113 2.46 51.63 18.70
CA LEU A 113 3.40 51.34 17.61
C LEU A 113 4.07 49.97 17.82
N PHE A 114 4.50 49.68 19.05
CA PHE A 114 5.09 48.40 19.40
C PHE A 114 4.11 47.23 19.19
N GLU A 115 2.88 47.34 19.71
CA GLU A 115 1.80 46.37 19.51
C GLU A 115 1.53 46.11 18.03
N THR A 116 1.43 47.18 17.23
CA THR A 116 1.14 47.05 15.79
C THR A 116 2.29 46.35 15.04
N LEU A 117 3.55 46.64 15.40
CA LEU A 117 4.70 45.97 14.77
C LEU A 117 4.83 44.52 15.22
N ASP A 118 4.60 44.23 16.51
CA ASP A 118 4.69 42.87 17.06
C ASP A 118 3.58 41.97 16.53
N THR A 119 2.35 42.49 16.42
CA THR A 119 1.23 41.78 15.79
C THR A 119 1.48 41.48 14.31
N LEU A 120 2.03 42.43 13.54
CA LEU A 120 2.42 42.18 12.13
C LEU A 120 3.52 41.11 12.02
N LEU A 121 4.53 41.16 12.89
CA LEU A 121 5.59 40.15 12.93
C LEU A 121 5.02 38.78 13.33
N GLY A 122 4.17 38.73 14.35
CA GLY A 122 3.47 37.54 14.82
C GLY A 122 2.63 36.89 13.72
N LEU A 123 1.91 37.69 12.93
CA LEU A 123 1.13 37.22 11.77
C LEU A 123 2.01 36.53 10.73
N ILE A 124 3.18 37.09 10.42
CA ILE A 124 4.11 36.50 9.45
C ILE A 124 4.65 35.17 9.99
N ILE A 125 5.11 35.14 11.25
CA ILE A 125 5.65 33.92 11.87
C ILE A 125 4.57 32.83 11.94
N PHE A 126 3.36 33.18 12.37
CA PHE A 126 2.24 32.24 12.44
C PHE A 126 1.88 31.68 11.06
N ALA A 127 1.85 32.51 10.02
CA ALA A 127 1.59 32.07 8.65
C ALA A 127 2.64 31.08 8.14
N VAL A 128 3.93 31.30 8.44
CA VAL A 128 5.01 30.36 8.09
C VAL A 128 4.85 29.02 8.80
N ILE A 129 4.60 29.04 10.12
CA ILE A 129 4.42 27.81 10.91
C ILE A 129 3.25 26.97 10.37
N VAL A 130 2.11 27.62 10.09
CA VAL A 130 0.94 26.92 9.52
C VAL A 130 1.26 26.37 8.13
N GLY A 131 2.01 27.13 7.31
CA GLY A 131 2.47 26.68 5.98
C GLY A 131 3.35 25.43 6.06
N ASP A 132 4.35 25.43 6.94
CA ASP A 132 5.28 24.31 7.12
C ASP A 132 4.58 23.06 7.66
N VAL A 133 3.69 23.22 8.64
CA VAL A 133 2.88 22.11 9.15
C VAL A 133 1.98 21.54 8.05
N GLY A 134 1.37 22.40 7.23
CA GLY A 134 0.57 21.98 6.08
C GLY A 134 1.39 21.21 5.04
N ALA A 135 2.59 21.71 4.70
CA ALA A 135 3.51 21.05 3.78
C ALA A 135 3.94 19.68 4.32
N MET A 136 4.30 19.59 5.60
CA MET A 136 4.68 18.34 6.25
C MET A 136 3.56 17.30 6.20
N VAL A 137 2.32 17.69 6.51
CA VAL A 137 1.16 16.79 6.47
C VAL A 137 0.90 16.27 5.04
N SER A 138 1.08 17.13 4.04
CA SER A 138 0.95 16.75 2.63
C SER A 138 2.05 15.76 2.21
N SER A 139 3.31 16.04 2.55
CA SER A 139 4.44 15.15 2.23
C SER A 139 4.35 13.80 2.92
N MET A 140 3.90 13.73 4.17
CA MET A 140 3.73 12.46 4.90
C MET A 140 2.68 11.55 4.25
N ASN A 141 1.65 12.10 3.63
CA ASN A 141 0.55 11.33 3.05
C ASN A 141 0.66 11.15 1.53
N LEU A 142 1.74 11.63 0.90
CA LEU A 142 1.89 11.67 -0.55
C LEU A 142 1.64 10.31 -1.23
N VAL A 143 2.24 9.22 -0.73
CA VAL A 143 2.08 7.86 -1.31
C VAL A 143 0.63 7.38 -1.24
N ARG A 144 -0.06 7.70 -0.14
CA ARG A 144 -1.47 7.35 0.04
C ARG A 144 -2.35 8.14 -0.90
N THR A 145 -2.11 9.44 -1.02
CA THR A 145 -2.86 10.32 -1.95
C THR A 145 -2.69 9.85 -3.39
N MET A 146 -1.47 9.51 -3.82
CA MET A 146 -1.21 8.99 -5.17
C MET A 146 -1.95 7.68 -5.45
N TYR A 147 -2.02 6.79 -4.46
CA TYR A 147 -2.76 5.53 -4.59
C TYR A 147 -4.28 5.77 -4.65
N GLU A 148 -4.80 6.64 -3.79
CA GLU A 148 -6.22 7.02 -3.78
C GLU A 148 -6.62 7.69 -5.11
N GLU A 149 -5.76 8.52 -5.69
CA GLU A 149 -5.96 9.12 -7.01
C GLU A 149 -6.07 8.07 -8.13
N LYS A 150 -5.16 7.07 -8.15
CA LYS A 150 -5.22 5.96 -9.12
C LYS A 150 -6.51 5.15 -8.98
N LEU A 151 -6.91 4.84 -7.74
CA LEU A 151 -8.13 4.08 -7.45
C LEU A 151 -9.37 4.87 -7.87
N ASP A 152 -9.41 6.17 -7.60
CA ASP A 152 -10.52 7.04 -7.99
C ASP A 152 -10.60 7.24 -9.51
N GLY A 153 -9.46 7.32 -10.20
CA GLY A 153 -9.40 7.25 -11.66
C GLY A 153 -10.03 5.96 -12.20
N CYS A 154 -9.71 4.81 -11.60
CA CYS A 154 -10.31 3.52 -11.96
C CYS A 154 -11.83 3.50 -11.70
N LYS A 155 -12.28 4.00 -10.55
CA LYS A 155 -13.72 4.10 -10.23
C LYS A 155 -14.46 4.97 -11.24
N ARG A 156 -13.90 6.14 -11.59
CA ARG A 156 -14.46 7.04 -12.62
C ARG A 156 -14.57 6.33 -13.96
N TYR A 157 -13.52 5.61 -14.38
CA TYR A 157 -13.53 4.84 -15.62
C TYR A 157 -14.62 3.75 -15.63
N MET A 158 -14.75 2.99 -14.54
CA MET A 158 -15.76 1.95 -14.41
C MET A 158 -17.19 2.51 -14.44
N ASN A 159 -17.41 3.66 -13.79
CA ASN A 159 -18.70 4.33 -13.79
C ASN A 159 -19.06 4.85 -15.20
N PHE A 160 -18.09 5.49 -15.88
CA PHE A 160 -18.25 5.96 -17.26
C PHE A 160 -18.61 4.82 -18.23
N ARG A 161 -17.97 3.65 -18.08
CA ARG A 161 -18.24 2.46 -18.89
C ARG A 161 -19.43 1.63 -18.42
N LYS A 162 -20.15 2.06 -17.37
CA LYS A 162 -21.29 1.35 -16.78
C LYS A 162 -21.00 -0.13 -16.49
N VAL A 163 -19.83 -0.38 -15.88
CA VAL A 163 -19.40 -1.73 -15.50
C VAL A 163 -20.32 -2.30 -14.43
N HIS A 164 -20.58 -3.62 -14.49
CA HIS A 164 -21.44 -4.31 -13.53
C HIS A 164 -20.92 -4.15 -12.08
N PRO A 165 -21.78 -3.90 -11.08
CA PRO A 165 -21.37 -3.58 -9.71
C PRO A 165 -20.55 -4.68 -9.03
N LEU A 166 -20.76 -5.95 -9.37
CA LEU A 166 -19.95 -7.05 -8.84
C LEU A 166 -18.48 -6.96 -9.27
N LEU A 167 -18.22 -6.56 -10.53
CA LEU A 167 -16.86 -6.42 -11.03
C LEU A 167 -16.18 -5.18 -10.44
N VAL A 168 -16.94 -4.10 -10.23
CA VAL A 168 -16.47 -2.91 -9.50
C VAL A 168 -16.01 -3.27 -8.09
N ARG A 169 -16.85 -3.98 -7.32
CA ARG A 169 -16.51 -4.41 -5.96
C ARG A 169 -15.28 -5.30 -5.94
N LYS A 170 -15.16 -6.22 -6.89
CA LYS A 170 -14.00 -7.10 -7.03
C LYS A 170 -12.71 -6.32 -7.29
N ILE A 171 -12.74 -5.35 -8.20
CA ILE A 171 -11.58 -4.51 -8.50
C ILE A 171 -11.17 -3.68 -7.28
N VAL A 172 -12.13 -3.04 -6.59
CA VAL A 172 -11.84 -2.26 -5.38
C VAL A 172 -11.20 -3.13 -4.29
N HIS A 173 -11.76 -4.31 -4.04
CA HIS A 173 -11.18 -5.27 -3.08
C HIS A 173 -9.79 -5.76 -3.49
N TRP A 174 -9.51 -5.95 -4.78
CA TRP A 174 -8.17 -6.29 -5.27
C TRP A 174 -7.18 -5.16 -5.00
N TYR A 175 -7.58 -3.92 -5.30
CA TYR A 175 -6.78 -2.73 -5.00
C TYR A 175 -6.48 -2.64 -3.50
N GLU A 176 -7.48 -2.80 -2.63
CA GLU A 176 -7.31 -2.75 -1.17
C GLU A 176 -6.33 -3.83 -0.67
N TYR A 177 -6.42 -5.05 -1.21
CA TYR A 177 -5.47 -6.12 -0.89
C TYR A 177 -4.05 -5.75 -1.33
N SER A 178 -3.90 -5.26 -2.57
CA SER A 178 -2.61 -4.83 -3.12
C SER A 178 -1.95 -3.71 -2.30
N TRP A 179 -2.74 -2.82 -1.71
CA TRP A 179 -2.24 -1.80 -0.77
C TRP A 179 -1.78 -2.38 0.57
N LYS A 180 -2.53 -3.35 1.13
CA LYS A 180 -2.19 -3.99 2.40
C LYS A 180 -0.92 -4.83 2.31
N GLU A 181 -0.78 -5.63 1.25
CA GLU A 181 0.39 -6.50 1.03
C GLU A 181 1.64 -5.69 0.62
N GLY A 182 1.47 -4.42 0.24
CA GLY A 182 2.57 -3.49 -0.05
C GLY A 182 2.99 -3.43 -1.51
N SER A 183 2.49 -4.34 -2.35
CA SER A 183 2.74 -4.34 -3.80
C SER A 183 2.26 -3.07 -4.51
N ALA A 184 1.22 -2.40 -4.00
CA ALA A 184 0.79 -1.09 -4.52
C ALA A 184 1.50 0.11 -3.87
N LYS A 185 2.22 -0.09 -2.76
CA LYS A 185 2.97 0.98 -2.09
C LYS A 185 4.29 1.28 -2.79
N VAL A 186 4.87 0.27 -3.43
CA VAL A 186 6.21 0.32 -3.99
C VAL A 186 6.20 -0.40 -5.33
N ASP A 187 6.53 0.34 -6.39
CA ASP A 187 6.70 -0.24 -7.71
C ASP A 187 8.11 -0.82 -7.83
N GLU A 188 8.21 -2.14 -7.82
CA GLU A 188 9.48 -2.88 -7.84
C GLU A 188 10.32 -2.53 -9.08
N SER A 189 9.66 -2.20 -10.20
CA SER A 189 10.33 -1.75 -11.43
C SER A 189 11.05 -0.40 -11.24
N THR A 190 10.40 0.58 -10.59
CA THR A 190 11.01 1.89 -10.32
C THR A 190 12.19 1.80 -9.35
N ILE A 191 12.09 0.89 -8.37
CA ILE A 191 13.20 0.59 -7.47
C ILE A 191 14.36 -0.04 -8.25
N ALA A 192 14.07 -1.02 -9.11
CA ALA A 192 15.07 -1.67 -9.95
C ALA A 192 15.81 -0.67 -10.86
N GLU A 193 15.11 0.32 -11.42
CA GLU A 193 15.73 1.39 -12.23
C GLU A 193 16.62 2.33 -11.42
N SER A 194 16.27 2.60 -10.15
CA SER A 194 17.03 3.51 -9.28
C SER A 194 18.30 2.88 -8.68
N LEU A 195 18.36 1.55 -8.59
CA LEU A 195 19.45 0.82 -7.94
C LEU A 195 20.51 0.39 -8.96
N PRO A 196 21.81 0.48 -8.61
CA PRO A 196 22.86 -0.19 -9.36
C PRO A 196 22.58 -1.69 -9.48
N SER A 197 22.86 -2.28 -10.65
CA SER A 197 22.57 -3.68 -10.98
C SER A 197 23.06 -4.69 -9.94
N ARG A 198 24.24 -4.45 -9.33
CA ARG A 198 24.79 -5.31 -8.26
C ARG A 198 23.94 -5.30 -6.99
N LEU A 199 23.46 -4.13 -6.56
CA LEU A 199 22.62 -4.02 -5.36
C LEU A 199 21.21 -4.56 -5.63
N HIS A 200 20.68 -4.30 -6.83
CA HIS A 200 19.42 -4.90 -7.26
C HIS A 200 19.49 -6.44 -7.22
N GLY A 201 20.59 -7.02 -7.71
CA GLY A 201 20.78 -8.47 -7.66
C GLY A 201 20.85 -9.02 -6.24
N GLN A 202 21.60 -8.37 -5.34
CA GLN A 202 21.65 -8.78 -3.94
C GLN A 202 20.29 -8.68 -3.24
N LEU A 203 19.52 -7.64 -3.53
CA LEU A 203 18.18 -7.46 -2.99
C LEU A 203 17.22 -8.55 -3.49
N ALA A 204 17.18 -8.80 -4.80
CA ALA A 204 16.32 -9.82 -5.40
C ALA A 204 16.61 -11.21 -4.83
N VAL A 205 17.89 -11.55 -4.65
CA VAL A 205 18.32 -12.79 -3.99
C VAL A 205 17.76 -12.87 -2.58
N HIS A 206 17.94 -11.83 -1.78
CA HIS A 206 17.48 -11.85 -0.39
C HIS A 206 15.95 -11.99 -0.28
N ILE A 207 15.19 -11.46 -1.24
CA ILE A 207 13.71 -11.53 -1.23
C ILE A 207 13.19 -12.88 -1.75
N HIS A 208 13.76 -13.41 -2.84
CA HIS A 208 13.15 -14.51 -3.58
C HIS A 208 13.84 -15.87 -3.39
N MET A 209 15.12 -15.90 -2.99
CA MET A 209 15.93 -17.13 -2.94
C MET A 209 15.33 -18.18 -2.00
N ASP A 210 14.79 -17.78 -0.86
CA ASP A 210 14.17 -18.70 0.10
C ASP A 210 12.91 -19.38 -0.45
N THR A 211 12.21 -18.71 -1.36
CA THR A 211 11.04 -19.30 -2.03
C THR A 211 11.50 -20.27 -3.11
N LEU A 212 12.51 -19.91 -3.91
CA LEU A 212 13.04 -20.77 -4.97
C LEU A 212 13.67 -22.06 -4.43
N LYS A 213 14.43 -21.98 -3.33
CA LYS A 213 15.06 -23.16 -2.72
C LYS A 213 14.05 -24.21 -2.24
N LYS A 214 12.84 -23.80 -1.88
CA LYS A 214 11.78 -24.71 -1.43
C LYS A 214 11.11 -25.45 -2.59
N VAL A 215 11.27 -24.97 -3.82
CA VAL A 215 10.65 -25.56 -5.00
C VAL A 215 11.33 -26.87 -5.39
N ALA A 216 10.59 -27.98 -5.35
CA ALA A 216 11.09 -29.31 -5.70
C ALA A 216 11.68 -29.42 -7.12
N LEU A 217 11.16 -28.62 -8.06
CA LEU A 217 11.66 -28.60 -9.44
C LEU A 217 13.13 -28.14 -9.51
N PHE A 218 13.50 -27.15 -8.71
CA PHE A 218 14.79 -26.45 -8.75
C PHE A 218 15.79 -26.89 -7.66
N GLN A 219 15.45 -27.89 -6.84
CA GLN A 219 16.29 -28.34 -5.71
C GLN A 219 17.66 -28.90 -6.12
N ASP A 220 17.76 -29.50 -7.31
CA ASP A 220 18.99 -30.14 -7.79
C ASP A 220 19.75 -29.29 -8.81
N CYS A 221 19.36 -28.02 -8.98
CA CYS A 221 20.00 -27.12 -9.93
C CYS A 221 21.18 -26.37 -9.30
N GLU A 222 22.11 -25.92 -10.13
CA GLU A 222 23.24 -25.11 -9.67
C GLU A 222 22.74 -23.80 -9.02
N PRO A 223 23.32 -23.36 -7.89
CA PRO A 223 22.93 -22.10 -7.27
C PRO A 223 23.04 -20.91 -8.22
N THR A 224 24.03 -20.90 -9.13
CA THR A 224 24.24 -19.84 -10.13
C THR A 224 23.04 -19.70 -11.07
N LEU A 225 22.44 -20.81 -11.51
CA LEU A 225 21.17 -20.82 -12.26
C LEU A 225 20.06 -20.14 -11.46
N LEU A 226 19.91 -20.48 -10.17
CA LEU A 226 18.88 -19.91 -9.31
C LEU A 226 19.04 -18.41 -9.15
N TYR A 227 20.29 -17.91 -9.08
CA TYR A 227 20.57 -16.48 -9.02
C TYR A 227 20.03 -15.74 -10.24
N GLU A 228 20.25 -16.26 -11.45
CA GLU A 228 19.76 -15.63 -12.68
C GLU A 228 18.24 -15.72 -12.81
N LEU A 229 17.64 -16.85 -12.45
CA LEU A 229 16.18 -17.02 -12.47
C LEU A 229 15.48 -16.05 -11.51
N VAL A 230 16.06 -15.80 -10.34
CA VAL A 230 15.51 -14.86 -9.35
C VAL A 230 15.35 -13.45 -9.91
N LEU A 231 16.27 -12.99 -10.75
CA LEU A 231 16.23 -11.65 -11.34
C LEU A 231 15.11 -11.49 -12.39
N LYS A 232 14.57 -12.60 -12.89
CA LYS A 232 13.54 -12.63 -13.93
C LYS A 232 12.14 -12.93 -13.38
N LEU A 233 11.99 -13.15 -12.07
CA LEU A 233 10.69 -13.41 -11.46
C LEU A 233 9.86 -12.14 -11.38
N GLN A 234 8.57 -12.26 -11.70
CA GLN A 234 7.61 -11.17 -11.56
C GLN A 234 6.51 -11.56 -10.59
N LEU A 235 6.19 -10.67 -9.64
CA LEU A 235 5.10 -10.90 -8.70
C LEU A 235 3.74 -10.62 -9.36
N GLN A 236 2.83 -11.59 -9.30
CA GLN A 236 1.44 -11.46 -9.75
C GLN A 236 0.48 -11.80 -8.61
N LEU A 237 -0.55 -10.95 -8.45
CA LEU A 237 -1.56 -11.07 -7.39
C LEU A 237 -2.89 -11.54 -7.96
N PHE A 238 -3.43 -12.63 -7.43
CA PHE A 238 -4.72 -13.19 -7.83
C PHE A 238 -5.76 -13.03 -6.74
N SER A 239 -7.01 -12.71 -7.12
CA SER A 239 -8.12 -12.58 -6.17
C SER A 239 -8.85 -13.92 -5.96
N PRO A 240 -9.61 -14.07 -4.86
CA PRO A 240 -10.37 -15.29 -4.61
C PRO A 240 -11.33 -15.64 -5.76
N GLY A 241 -11.26 -16.88 -6.22
CA GLY A 241 -12.07 -17.40 -7.33
C GLY A 241 -11.53 -17.09 -8.73
N ASP A 242 -10.41 -16.36 -8.85
CA ASP A 242 -9.76 -16.13 -10.16
C ASP A 242 -9.13 -17.41 -10.70
N TYR A 243 -9.29 -17.62 -12.00
CA TYR A 243 -8.56 -18.65 -12.72
C TYR A 243 -7.20 -18.09 -13.13
N VAL A 244 -6.13 -18.71 -12.65
CA VAL A 244 -4.76 -18.38 -13.08
C VAL A 244 -4.53 -18.88 -14.50
N CYS A 245 -5.01 -20.09 -14.79
CA CYS A 245 -5.01 -20.66 -16.13
C CYS A 245 -6.19 -21.62 -16.29
N ARG A 246 -6.63 -21.82 -17.53
CA ARG A 246 -7.63 -22.84 -17.87
C ARG A 246 -6.99 -23.95 -18.69
N LYS A 247 -7.53 -25.16 -18.55
CA LYS A 247 -7.15 -26.30 -19.37
C LYS A 247 -7.31 -25.95 -20.86
N GLY A 248 -6.29 -26.26 -21.66
CA GLY A 248 -6.24 -25.95 -23.08
C GLY A 248 -5.66 -24.59 -23.44
N ASP A 249 -5.50 -23.66 -22.49
CA ASP A 249 -4.83 -22.38 -22.73
C ASP A 249 -3.37 -22.59 -23.13
N ILE A 250 -2.79 -21.66 -23.89
CA ILE A 250 -1.37 -21.72 -24.27
C ILE A 250 -0.53 -21.33 -23.05
N GLY A 251 0.32 -22.25 -22.56
CA GLY A 251 1.14 -22.04 -21.37
C GLY A 251 2.44 -21.30 -21.68
N LYS A 252 2.45 -19.97 -21.51
CA LYS A 252 3.64 -19.14 -21.79
C LYS A 252 4.57 -18.95 -20.58
N GLU A 253 4.10 -19.28 -19.39
CA GLU A 253 4.74 -18.95 -18.11
C GLU A 253 4.65 -20.15 -17.16
N LEU A 254 5.57 -20.24 -16.21
CA LEU A 254 5.43 -21.10 -15.04
C LEU A 254 5.16 -20.22 -13.82
N TYR A 255 4.45 -20.78 -12.84
CA TYR A 255 4.09 -20.06 -11.63
C TYR A 255 4.59 -20.79 -10.39
N ILE A 256 5.11 -20.00 -9.44
CA ILE A 256 5.56 -20.46 -8.14
C ILE A 256 4.66 -19.83 -7.08
N ILE A 257 4.06 -20.65 -6.21
CA ILE A 257 3.18 -20.16 -5.16
C ILE A 257 4.03 -19.62 -4.00
N ARG A 258 4.07 -18.29 -3.84
CA ARG A 258 4.73 -17.64 -2.70
C ARG A 258 3.83 -17.68 -1.47
N LYS A 259 2.58 -17.26 -1.63
CA LYS A 259 1.59 -17.15 -0.55
C LYS A 259 0.21 -17.55 -1.06
N GLY A 260 -0.56 -18.25 -0.23
CA GLY A 260 -1.93 -18.63 -0.54
C GLY A 260 -2.10 -20.07 -1.01
N LYS A 261 -3.29 -20.37 -1.55
CA LYS A 261 -3.71 -21.72 -1.94
C LYS A 261 -4.44 -21.68 -3.26
N LEU A 262 -4.10 -22.63 -4.12
CA LEU A 262 -4.71 -22.78 -5.44
C LEU A 262 -5.32 -24.17 -5.56
N ASP A 263 -6.53 -24.24 -6.11
CA ASP A 263 -7.20 -25.50 -6.40
C ASP A 263 -7.05 -25.84 -7.89
N VAL A 264 -6.63 -27.07 -8.16
CA VAL A 264 -6.70 -27.67 -9.49
C VAL A 264 -8.14 -28.17 -9.67
N VAL A 265 -8.88 -27.55 -10.58
CA VAL A 265 -10.30 -27.80 -10.79
C VAL A 265 -10.57 -28.43 -12.15
N SER A 266 -11.65 -29.20 -12.24
CA SER A 266 -12.19 -29.67 -13.52
C SER A 266 -12.69 -28.50 -14.38
N GLU A 267 -12.90 -28.74 -15.69
CA GLU A 267 -13.43 -27.73 -16.62
C GLU A 267 -14.75 -27.11 -16.14
N ASP A 268 -15.59 -27.91 -15.48
CA ASP A 268 -16.86 -27.45 -14.91
C ASP A 268 -16.70 -26.60 -13.63
N GLY A 269 -15.48 -26.50 -13.07
CA GLY A 269 -15.17 -25.74 -11.86
C GLY A 269 -15.74 -26.30 -10.55
N LYS A 270 -16.42 -27.46 -10.60
CA LYS A 270 -17.11 -28.11 -9.46
C LYS A 270 -16.23 -29.09 -8.70
N GLN A 271 -15.45 -29.90 -9.40
CA GLN A 271 -14.58 -30.90 -8.79
C GLN A 271 -13.18 -30.34 -8.58
N VAL A 272 -12.67 -30.46 -7.35
CA VAL A 272 -11.29 -30.12 -6.98
C VAL A 272 -10.48 -31.41 -6.95
N PHE A 273 -9.42 -31.48 -7.75
CA PHE A 273 -8.53 -32.64 -7.79
C PHE A 273 -7.46 -32.56 -6.69
N VAL A 274 -6.77 -31.43 -6.60
CA VAL A 274 -5.66 -31.20 -5.68
C VAL A 274 -5.61 -29.73 -5.30
N THR A 275 -5.29 -29.44 -4.03
CA THR A 275 -4.99 -28.08 -3.56
C THR A 275 -3.49 -27.91 -3.43
N LEU A 276 -2.92 -27.02 -4.23
CA LEU A 276 -1.53 -26.61 -4.19
C LEU A 276 -1.32 -25.59 -3.07
N LYS A 277 -0.21 -25.76 -2.34
CA LYS A 277 0.19 -24.91 -1.22
C LYS A 277 1.45 -24.12 -1.58
N GLU A 278 1.82 -23.20 -0.70
CA GLU A 278 3.06 -22.41 -0.76
C GLU A 278 4.29 -23.30 -1.02
N GLY A 279 5.19 -22.84 -1.91
CA GLY A 279 6.36 -23.58 -2.38
C GLY A 279 6.09 -24.58 -3.51
N SER A 280 4.83 -24.81 -3.87
CA SER A 280 4.49 -25.64 -5.04
C SER A 280 4.68 -24.84 -6.33
N VAL A 281 5.03 -25.55 -7.41
CA VAL A 281 5.12 -25.01 -8.77
C VAL A 281 4.11 -25.69 -9.65
N PHE A 282 3.59 -24.92 -10.60
CA PHE A 282 2.69 -25.43 -11.61
C PHE A 282 2.91 -24.73 -12.94
N GLY A 283 2.51 -25.40 -14.03
CA GLY A 283 2.70 -24.90 -15.39
C GLY A 283 4.10 -25.17 -15.95
N GLU A 284 4.93 -25.92 -15.23
CA GLU A 284 6.26 -26.37 -15.61
C GLU A 284 6.26 -27.17 -16.91
N LEU A 285 5.23 -27.99 -17.12
CA LEU A 285 5.12 -28.89 -18.28
C LEU A 285 4.93 -28.14 -19.60
N SER A 286 4.23 -27.00 -19.59
CA SER A 286 4.02 -26.19 -20.80
C SER A 286 5.29 -25.45 -21.21
N VAL A 287 6.10 -25.04 -20.23
CA VAL A 287 7.29 -24.24 -20.49
C VAL A 287 8.46 -25.09 -21.02
N LEU A 288 8.59 -26.34 -20.56
CA LEU A 288 9.75 -27.21 -20.84
C LEU A 288 9.81 -27.84 -22.25
N ASN A 289 8.89 -27.53 -23.17
CA ASN A 289 8.90 -28.01 -24.58
C ASN A 289 9.25 -29.51 -24.73
N ILE A 290 8.63 -30.35 -23.91
CA ILE A 290 8.94 -31.78 -23.88
C ILE A 290 8.35 -32.47 -25.12
N ARG A 291 9.21 -33.06 -25.95
CA ARG A 291 8.83 -33.83 -27.14
C ARG A 291 7.96 -35.03 -26.76
N GLY A 292 6.97 -35.35 -27.58
CA GLY A 292 6.02 -36.45 -27.34
C GLY A 292 4.95 -36.14 -26.28
N ASN A 293 4.87 -34.90 -25.79
CA ASN A 293 3.75 -34.47 -24.94
C ASN A 293 2.46 -34.40 -25.77
N LYS A 294 1.47 -35.22 -25.42
CA LYS A 294 0.16 -35.27 -26.10
C LYS A 294 -0.55 -33.91 -26.16
N ASN A 295 -0.27 -33.04 -25.18
CA ASN A 295 -0.93 -31.75 -25.04
C ASN A 295 -0.06 -30.58 -25.55
N GLY A 296 1.15 -30.84 -26.03
CA GLY A 296 2.08 -29.82 -26.53
C GLY A 296 2.30 -28.68 -25.52
N ASN A 297 2.19 -27.44 -25.99
CA ASN A 297 2.32 -26.23 -25.17
C ASN A 297 0.99 -25.76 -24.52
N ARG A 298 0.01 -26.64 -24.36
CA ARG A 298 -1.27 -26.31 -23.71
C ARG A 298 -1.27 -26.68 -22.24
N ARG A 299 -2.02 -25.93 -21.43
CA ARG A 299 -2.24 -26.22 -20.02
C ARG A 299 -3.02 -27.52 -19.86
N THR A 300 -2.57 -28.38 -18.96
CA THR A 300 -3.17 -29.70 -18.70
C THR A 300 -4.38 -29.64 -17.77
N ALA A 301 -4.46 -28.62 -16.92
CA ALA A 301 -5.53 -28.44 -15.94
C ALA A 301 -5.91 -26.97 -15.75
N SER A 302 -7.12 -26.74 -15.22
CA SER A 302 -7.58 -25.42 -14.81
C SER A 302 -7.21 -25.17 -13.36
N ILE A 303 -6.64 -24.01 -13.05
CA ILE A 303 -6.17 -23.66 -11.71
C ILE A 303 -6.87 -22.41 -11.24
N ARG A 304 -7.48 -22.48 -10.06
CA ARG A 304 -8.27 -21.40 -9.46
C ARG A 304 -7.72 -21.02 -8.09
N SER A 305 -7.62 -19.73 -7.81
CA SER A 305 -7.24 -19.23 -6.50
C SER A 305 -8.38 -19.39 -5.49
N VAL A 306 -8.09 -19.95 -4.32
CA VAL A 306 -9.09 -20.11 -3.25
C VAL A 306 -9.27 -18.80 -2.49
N GLY A 307 -8.16 -18.13 -2.19
CA GLY A 307 -8.11 -16.84 -1.51
C GLY A 307 -7.36 -15.81 -2.35
N TYR A 308 -6.86 -14.78 -1.68
CA TYR A 308 -5.81 -13.98 -2.28
C TYR A 308 -4.52 -14.80 -2.32
N SER A 309 -3.89 -14.84 -3.48
CA SER A 309 -2.67 -15.60 -3.69
C SER A 309 -1.63 -14.75 -4.40
N ASP A 310 -0.39 -14.88 -3.93
CA ASP A 310 0.76 -14.18 -4.46
C ASP A 310 1.62 -15.22 -5.19
N LEU A 311 1.78 -15.03 -6.50
CA LEU A 311 2.48 -15.96 -7.38
C LEU A 311 3.68 -15.26 -8.00
N TYR A 312 4.80 -15.96 -8.11
CA TYR A 312 5.86 -15.54 -9.00
C TYR A 312 5.66 -16.17 -10.37
N SER A 313 5.60 -15.35 -11.41
CA SER A 313 5.58 -15.79 -12.80
C SER A 313 6.97 -15.72 -13.40
N LEU A 314 7.38 -16.78 -14.09
CA LEU A 314 8.59 -16.81 -14.90
C LEU A 314 8.21 -17.18 -16.34
N THR A 315 8.59 -16.35 -17.29
CA THR A 315 8.23 -16.56 -18.70
C THR A 315 9.04 -17.67 -19.32
N LYS A 316 8.50 -18.29 -20.37
CA LYS A 316 9.22 -19.28 -21.17
C LYS A 316 10.47 -18.70 -21.81
N GLY A 317 10.41 -17.48 -22.33
CA GLY A 317 11.57 -16.82 -22.93
C GLY A 317 12.72 -16.70 -21.94
N ASP A 318 12.42 -16.17 -20.75
CA ASP A 318 13.43 -15.98 -19.70
C ASP A 318 14.00 -17.30 -19.19
N LEU A 319 13.17 -18.34 -19.00
CA LEU A 319 13.67 -19.65 -18.56
C LEU A 319 14.62 -20.25 -19.61
N TRP A 320 14.26 -20.21 -20.89
CA TRP A 320 15.08 -20.81 -21.96
C TRP A 320 16.34 -20.02 -22.27
N GLU A 321 16.34 -18.71 -22.04
CA GLU A 321 17.53 -17.87 -22.10
C GLU A 321 18.57 -18.36 -21.08
N VAL A 322 18.16 -18.48 -19.81
CA VAL A 322 19.03 -18.94 -18.72
C VAL A 322 19.46 -20.40 -18.93
N LEU A 323 18.53 -21.31 -19.30
CA LEU A 323 18.86 -22.73 -19.54
C LEU A 323 19.80 -22.97 -20.72
N ARG A 324 20.07 -21.96 -21.56
CA ARG A 324 21.08 -22.05 -22.63
C ARG A 324 22.49 -22.05 -22.07
N GLU A 325 22.72 -21.32 -20.98
CA GLU A 325 24.03 -21.19 -20.34
C GLU A 325 24.36 -22.40 -19.45
N TYR A 326 23.32 -23.09 -18.94
CA TYR A 326 23.45 -24.25 -18.04
C TYR A 326 22.84 -25.54 -18.67
N PRO A 327 23.57 -26.22 -19.58
CA PRO A 327 23.03 -27.36 -20.33
C PRO A 327 22.79 -28.61 -19.48
N GLU A 328 23.53 -28.81 -18.39
CA GLU A 328 23.35 -29.97 -17.50
C GLU A 328 22.07 -29.83 -16.67
N ASP A 329 21.82 -28.65 -16.11
CA ASP A 329 20.57 -28.34 -15.40
C ASP A 329 19.35 -28.43 -16.32
N LYS A 330 19.49 -28.01 -17.58
CA LYS A 330 18.47 -28.17 -18.61
C LYS A 330 18.09 -29.65 -18.80
N LYS A 331 19.06 -30.55 -18.89
CA LYS A 331 18.78 -32.01 -19.02
C LYS A 331 18.05 -32.53 -17.78
N SER A 332 18.54 -32.19 -16.59
CA SER A 332 17.93 -32.58 -15.31
C SER A 332 16.47 -32.11 -15.20
N LEU A 333 16.19 -30.86 -15.54
CA LEU A 333 14.83 -30.31 -15.54
C LEU A 333 13.91 -30.98 -16.56
N ILE A 334 14.41 -31.28 -17.77
CA ILE A 334 13.65 -32.01 -18.79
C ILE A 334 13.35 -33.44 -18.32
N GLU A 335 14.29 -34.12 -17.69
CA GLU A 335 14.09 -35.47 -17.13
C GLU A 335 13.06 -35.48 -16.00
N LYS A 336 13.13 -34.50 -15.10
CA LYS A 336 12.10 -34.29 -14.06
C LYS A 336 10.74 -34.04 -14.70
N GLY A 337 10.65 -33.16 -15.70
CA GLY A 337 9.42 -32.92 -16.45
C GLY A 337 8.88 -34.17 -17.15
N LYS A 338 9.75 -34.99 -17.74
CA LYS A 338 9.37 -36.28 -18.36
C LYS A 338 8.84 -37.25 -17.32
N SER A 339 9.47 -37.36 -16.15
CA SER A 339 8.99 -38.28 -15.10
C SER A 339 7.60 -37.88 -14.58
N ILE A 340 7.33 -36.58 -14.47
CA ILE A 340 6.00 -36.06 -14.13
C ILE A 340 4.99 -36.42 -15.22
N LEU A 341 5.29 -36.20 -16.49
CA LEU A 341 4.36 -36.55 -17.58
C LEU A 341 4.14 -38.06 -17.72
N ARG A 342 5.13 -38.91 -17.42
CA ARG A 342 4.97 -40.37 -17.39
C ARG A 342 3.98 -40.77 -16.31
N LYS A 343 4.09 -40.17 -15.12
CA LYS A 343 3.16 -40.41 -14.01
C LYS A 343 1.71 -40.06 -14.38
N ASP A 344 1.54 -39.02 -15.20
CA ASP A 344 0.22 -38.57 -15.66
C ASP A 344 -0.26 -39.25 -16.97
N ASN A 345 0.49 -40.22 -17.52
CA ASN A 345 0.22 -40.90 -18.81
C ASN A 345 0.09 -39.97 -20.03
N LEU A 346 0.75 -38.80 -19.97
CA LEU A 346 0.68 -37.74 -20.99
C LEU A 346 1.84 -37.75 -21.98
N LEU A 347 2.80 -38.68 -21.83
CA LEU A 347 3.84 -38.94 -22.82
C LEU A 347 3.44 -40.03 -23.79
N ILE A 348 3.77 -39.83 -25.05
CA ILE A 348 3.84 -40.86 -26.07
C ILE A 348 5.24 -41.49 -25.92
N GLU A 349 5.32 -42.76 -25.55
CA GLU A 349 6.59 -43.48 -25.57
C GLU A 349 7.07 -43.61 -27.02
N ASP A 350 8.40 -43.48 -27.22
CA ASP A 350 9.13 -43.20 -28.47
C ASP A 350 8.93 -44.20 -29.64
N GLY A 351 7.87 -45.01 -29.65
CA GLY A 351 7.54 -45.97 -30.71
C GLY A 351 6.80 -45.40 -31.94
N SER A 352 6.45 -44.11 -31.96
CA SER A 352 5.71 -43.51 -33.08
C SER A 352 6.02 -42.03 -33.32
N ILE A 353 7.27 -41.61 -33.15
CA ILE A 353 7.72 -40.28 -33.56
C ILE A 353 8.86 -40.51 -34.53
N ASP A 354 8.54 -40.41 -35.83
CA ASP A 354 9.54 -40.31 -36.88
C ASP A 354 10.56 -39.24 -36.46
N SER A 355 11.82 -39.66 -36.38
CA SER A 355 12.94 -38.76 -36.20
C SER A 355 12.95 -37.72 -37.32
N ASP A 356 13.14 -36.47 -36.94
CA ASP A 356 13.15 -35.24 -37.75
C ASP A 356 11.77 -34.59 -37.84
N ASP A 357 11.56 -33.47 -37.12
CA ASP A 357 10.79 -32.29 -37.56
C ASP A 357 10.45 -31.37 -36.37
N GLU A 358 11.38 -30.48 -36.00
CA GLU A 358 11.11 -29.09 -35.61
C GLU A 358 12.45 -28.41 -35.35
N LEU A 359 12.78 -27.42 -36.19
CA LEU A 359 13.91 -26.53 -36.00
C LEU A 359 13.68 -25.71 -34.72
N ASP A 360 14.67 -25.68 -33.83
CA ASP A 360 14.70 -24.73 -32.73
C ASP A 360 14.75 -23.31 -33.34
N ASP A 361 13.78 -22.46 -33.01
CA ASP A 361 13.57 -21.14 -33.64
C ASP A 361 14.76 -20.17 -33.42
N HIS A 362 15.74 -20.56 -32.59
CA HIS A 362 16.99 -19.84 -32.32
C HIS A 362 18.28 -20.63 -32.62
N SER A 363 18.22 -21.65 -33.48
CA SER A 363 19.40 -22.36 -34.01
C SER A 363 20.31 -21.45 -34.85
N THR A 364 21.63 -21.64 -34.77
CA THR A 364 22.60 -20.87 -35.56
C THR A 364 22.42 -21.16 -37.06
N LEU A 365 22.81 -20.22 -37.93
CA LEU A 365 22.71 -20.35 -39.39
C LEU A 365 23.35 -21.65 -39.93
N GLU A 366 24.45 -22.08 -39.31
CA GLU A 366 25.14 -23.33 -39.64
C GLU A 366 24.29 -24.57 -39.33
N GLN A 367 23.65 -24.62 -38.17
CA GLN A 367 22.75 -25.71 -37.77
C GLN A 367 21.51 -25.78 -38.67
N ARG A 368 21.01 -24.63 -39.13
CA ARG A 368 19.90 -24.56 -40.09
C ARG A 368 20.32 -25.09 -41.47
N LEU A 369 21.51 -24.74 -41.93
CA LEU A 369 22.06 -25.24 -43.20
C LEU A 369 22.28 -26.75 -43.17
N GLU A 370 22.80 -27.28 -42.06
CA GLU A 370 23.03 -28.71 -41.89
C GLU A 370 21.71 -29.50 -41.82
N TYR A 371 20.68 -28.93 -41.18
CA TYR A 371 19.32 -29.49 -41.18
C TYR A 371 18.72 -29.54 -42.59
N ILE A 372 18.83 -28.44 -43.35
CA ILE A 372 18.34 -28.37 -44.74
C ILE A 372 19.09 -29.38 -45.62
N ALA A 373 20.41 -29.51 -45.47
CA ALA A 373 21.20 -30.49 -46.22
C ALA A 373 20.73 -31.93 -45.94
N LYS A 374 20.37 -32.24 -44.68
CA LYS A 374 19.84 -33.54 -44.28
C LYS A 374 18.43 -33.80 -44.83
N GLN A 375 17.56 -32.79 -44.90
CA GLN A 375 16.22 -32.93 -45.49
C GLN A 375 16.28 -33.09 -47.01
N VAL A 376 17.21 -32.40 -47.67
CA VAL A 376 17.46 -32.57 -49.11
C VAL A 376 17.96 -33.99 -49.41
N SER A 377 18.86 -34.54 -48.61
CA SER A 377 19.32 -35.93 -48.82
C SER A 377 18.24 -36.98 -48.57
N LYS A 378 17.34 -36.74 -47.62
CA LYS A 378 16.19 -37.62 -47.35
C LYS A 378 15.19 -37.62 -48.51
N THR A 379 14.92 -36.44 -49.09
CA THR A 379 14.02 -36.29 -50.25
C THR A 379 14.61 -36.83 -51.54
N THR A 380 15.92 -36.70 -51.77
CA THR A 380 16.57 -37.35 -52.93
C THR A 380 16.51 -38.87 -52.87
N VAL A 381 16.72 -39.46 -51.69
CA VAL A 381 16.58 -40.92 -51.50
C VAL A 381 15.13 -41.39 -51.72
N GLN A 382 14.14 -40.58 -51.32
CA GLN A 382 12.74 -40.90 -51.60
C GLN A 382 12.42 -40.80 -53.10
N LEU A 383 12.92 -39.78 -53.79
CA LEU A 383 12.77 -39.62 -55.23
C LEU A 383 13.38 -40.79 -56.01
N ASP A 384 14.61 -41.21 -55.67
CA ASP A 384 15.27 -42.39 -56.25
C ASP A 384 14.41 -43.66 -56.07
N LYS A 385 13.76 -43.80 -54.92
CA LYS A 385 12.89 -44.94 -54.63
C LYS A 385 11.64 -44.92 -55.49
N TYR A 386 11.01 -43.76 -55.67
CA TYR A 386 9.84 -43.61 -56.54
C TYR A 386 10.17 -43.79 -58.01
N GLU A 387 11.34 -43.32 -58.45
CA GLU A 387 11.82 -43.52 -59.83
C GLU A 387 12.03 -45.00 -60.14
N ARG A 388 12.63 -45.76 -59.22
CA ARG A 388 12.76 -47.22 -59.36
C ARG A 388 11.40 -47.94 -59.38
N GLN A 389 10.45 -47.50 -58.56
CA GLN A 389 9.10 -48.05 -58.58
C GLN A 389 8.38 -47.73 -59.90
N PHE A 390 8.57 -46.53 -60.44
CA PHE A 390 8.00 -46.13 -61.72
C PHE A 390 8.59 -46.94 -62.87
N LEU A 391 9.92 -47.14 -62.89
CA LEU A 391 10.58 -47.97 -63.89
C LEU A 391 10.11 -49.43 -63.84
N GLN A 392 9.95 -50.01 -62.63
CA GLN A 392 9.37 -51.35 -62.47
C GLN A 392 7.94 -51.47 -62.99
N ILE A 393 7.12 -50.42 -62.83
CA ILE A 393 5.76 -50.40 -63.37
C ILE A 393 5.78 -50.26 -64.90
N SER A 394 6.74 -49.51 -65.46
CA SER A 394 6.87 -49.32 -66.91
C SER A 394 7.37 -50.57 -67.67
N GLU A 395 8.11 -51.48 -67.02
CA GLU A 395 8.52 -52.76 -67.61
C GLU A 395 7.41 -53.82 -67.60
N HIS A 396 6.33 -53.59 -66.85
CA HIS A 396 5.17 -54.49 -66.73
C HIS A 396 3.99 -54.10 -67.65
N PHE A 397 4.08 -52.98 -68.36
CA PHE A 397 3.17 -52.57 -69.44
C PHE A 397 3.85 -52.70 -70.79
#